data_AF-A0A3D1QYY0-F1
#
_entry.id   AF-A0A3D1QYY0-F1
#
_cell.length_a   1.000
_cell.length_b   1.000
_cell.length_c   1.000
_cell.angle_alpha   90.00
_cell.angle_beta   90.00
_cell.angle_gamma   90.00
#
_symmetry.space_group_name_H-M   'P 1'
#
loop_
_entity.id
_entity.type
_entity.pdbx_description
1 polymer ?
#
loop_
_entity_poly.entity_id
_entity_poly.type
_entity_poly.pdbx_seq_one_letter_code
_entity_poly.pdbx_strand_id
1 'polypeptide(L)'
;MSCPDRFTLFLALEEGSTELREHLACCERCRRVAEEERELGLALERLRDPAPPSDLMQGVWQRIDQTVGLQARLLRQTMVAALAALLLSGGLLALFWKDLVVDTAVDALVFASQAMTAAGALGNALGDRLAGLAAPMLAAQALALILSALMLHRLLAGSRVRS
;
A
#
# COMPACT_ATOMS: atom_id res chain seq x y z
N MET A 1 -62.17 27.14 -25.81
CA MET A 1 -61.17 26.07 -25.61
C MET A 1 -60.16 26.56 -24.59
N SER A 2 -59.82 25.75 -23.59
CA SER A 2 -58.72 26.08 -22.67
C SER A 2 -57.40 26.02 -23.43
N CYS A 3 -56.48 26.95 -23.16
CA CYS A 3 -55.13 26.85 -23.70
C CYS A 3 -54.41 25.67 -23.05
N PRO A 4 -53.75 24.78 -23.82
CA PRO A 4 -52.90 23.76 -23.26
C PRO A 4 -51.67 24.39 -22.59
N ASP A 5 -51.05 23.66 -21.66
CA ASP A 5 -49.80 24.08 -21.05
C ASP A 5 -48.67 24.15 -22.08
N ARG A 6 -47.67 25.01 -21.85
CA ARG A 6 -46.56 25.25 -22.79
C ARG A 6 -45.78 23.97 -23.10
N PHE A 7 -45.58 23.12 -22.09
CA PHE A 7 -44.85 21.87 -22.27
C PHE A 7 -45.64 20.87 -23.14
N THR A 8 -46.95 20.78 -22.94
CA THR A 8 -47.84 19.95 -23.77
C THR A 8 -47.89 20.44 -25.21
N LEU A 9 -47.88 21.75 -25.42
CA LEU A 9 -47.81 22.36 -26.75
C LEU A 9 -46.51 22.00 -27.48
N PHE A 10 -45.38 22.00 -26.77
CA PHE A 10 -44.07 21.62 -27.34
C PHE A 10 -44.05 20.15 -27.79
N LEU A 11 -44.44 19.21 -26.92
CA LEU A 11 -44.49 17.79 -27.27
C LEU A 11 -45.42 17.52 -28.46
N ALA A 12 -46.60 18.14 -28.45
CA ALA A 12 -47.59 17.98 -29.51
C ALA A 12 -47.14 18.61 -30.86
N LEU A 13 -46.22 19.59 -30.85
CA LEU A 13 -45.57 20.14 -32.04
C LEU A 13 -44.54 19.16 -32.62
N GLU A 14 -43.71 18.55 -31.77
CA GLU A 14 -42.73 17.53 -32.21
C GLU A 14 -43.41 16.28 -32.78
N GLU A 15 -44.52 15.85 -32.17
CA GLU A 15 -45.30 14.70 -32.62
C GLU A 15 -46.17 14.99 -33.86
N GLY A 16 -46.33 16.27 -34.23
CA GLY A 16 -47.07 16.68 -35.43
C GLY A 16 -48.59 16.47 -35.35
N SER A 17 -49.16 16.58 -34.15
CA SER A 17 -50.59 16.34 -33.90
C SER A 17 -51.52 17.28 -34.69
N THR A 18 -52.64 16.73 -35.19
CA THR A 18 -53.63 17.46 -35.99
C THR A 18 -54.48 18.41 -35.15
N GLU A 19 -54.87 17.99 -33.93
CA GLU A 19 -55.66 18.79 -32.99
C GLU A 19 -54.95 20.08 -32.57
N LEU A 20 -53.61 20.03 -32.44
CA LEU A 20 -52.83 21.21 -32.11
C LEU A 20 -52.77 22.21 -33.27
N ARG A 21 -52.75 21.75 -34.53
CA ARG A 21 -52.79 22.65 -35.70
C ARG A 21 -54.09 23.44 -35.75
N GLU A 22 -55.21 22.79 -35.44
CA GLU A 22 -56.52 23.45 -35.33
C GLU A 22 -56.52 24.46 -34.17
N HIS A 23 -55.94 24.11 -33.02
CA HIS A 23 -55.82 25.03 -31.90
C HIS A 23 -54.95 26.25 -32.22
N LEU A 24 -53.80 26.07 -32.88
CA LEU A 24 -52.89 27.14 -33.30
C LEU A 24 -53.50 28.07 -34.36
N ALA A 25 -54.43 27.56 -35.18
CA ALA A 25 -55.20 28.37 -36.11
C ALA A 25 -56.21 29.30 -35.39
N CYS A 26 -56.75 28.86 -34.25
CA CYS A 26 -57.77 29.61 -33.50
C CYS A 26 -57.23 30.44 -32.34
N CYS A 27 -56.06 30.10 -31.79
CA CYS A 27 -55.49 30.75 -30.60
C CYS A 27 -54.21 31.55 -30.93
N GLU A 28 -54.34 32.87 -30.99
CA GLU A 28 -53.22 33.77 -31.31
C GLU A 28 -52.10 33.75 -30.26
N ARG A 29 -52.44 33.53 -28.98
CA ARG A 29 -51.44 33.40 -27.90
C ARG A 29 -50.56 32.17 -28.10
N CYS A 30 -51.16 31.01 -28.35
CA CYS A 30 -50.43 29.76 -28.56
C CYS A 30 -49.62 29.80 -29.87
N ARG A 31 -50.15 30.46 -30.91
CA ARG A 31 -49.42 30.70 -32.17
C ARG A 31 -48.13 31.49 -31.94
N ARG A 32 -48.19 32.61 -31.21
CA ARG A 32 -47.00 33.41 -30.90
C ARG A 32 -45.94 32.62 -30.13
N VAL A 33 -46.36 31.84 -29.13
CA VAL A 33 -45.43 30.97 -28.38
C VAL A 33 -44.77 29.94 -29.30
N ALA A 34 -45.52 29.32 -30.21
CA ALA A 34 -44.95 28.37 -31.17
C ALA A 34 -43.97 29.02 -32.16
N GLU A 35 -44.23 30.26 -32.57
CA GLU A 35 -43.32 31.03 -33.44
C GLU A 35 -42.04 31.42 -32.70
N GLU A 36 -42.13 31.87 -31.44
CA GLU A 36 -40.97 32.18 -30.59
C GLU A 36 -40.06 30.95 -30.40
N GLU A 37 -40.63 29.78 -30.13
CA GLU A 37 -39.87 28.52 -30.02
C GLU A 37 -39.19 28.15 -31.35
N ARG A 38 -39.86 28.39 -32.48
CA ARG A 38 -39.30 28.14 -33.81
C ARG A 38 -38.13 29.08 -34.11
N GLU A 39 -38.24 30.36 -33.74
CA GLU A 39 -37.15 31.33 -33.89
C GLU A 39 -35.95 30.98 -33.01
N LEU A 40 -36.20 30.55 -31.77
CA LEU A 40 -35.17 30.05 -30.86
C LEU A 40 -34.47 28.81 -31.43
N GLY A 41 -35.22 27.85 -31.96
CA GLY A 41 -34.66 26.65 -32.61
C GLY A 41 -33.73 27.01 -33.78
N LEU A 42 -34.16 27.93 -34.64
CA LEU A 42 -33.32 28.43 -35.75
C LEU A 42 -32.09 29.19 -35.26
N ALA A 43 -32.19 29.95 -34.17
CA ALA A 43 -31.06 30.64 -33.58
C ALA A 43 -30.05 29.65 -32.99
N LEU A 44 -30.51 28.61 -32.28
CA LEU A 44 -29.68 27.53 -31.75
C LEU A 44 -29.01 26.73 -32.85
N GLU A 45 -29.70 26.49 -33.97
CA GLU A 45 -29.13 25.79 -35.10
C GLU A 45 -28.00 26.59 -35.77
N ARG A 46 -28.08 27.93 -35.77
CA ARG A 46 -26.97 28.79 -36.20
C ARG A 46 -25.80 28.81 -35.21
N LEU A 47 -26.08 28.58 -33.93
CA LEU A 47 -25.07 28.43 -32.87
C LEU A 47 -24.45 27.04 -32.85
N ARG A 48 -25.03 26.08 -33.57
CA ARG A 48 -24.56 24.69 -33.59
C ARG A 48 -23.12 24.66 -34.09
N ASP A 49 -22.29 23.95 -33.32
CA ASP A 49 -20.86 24.19 -33.22
C ASP A 49 -20.14 24.34 -34.58
N PRO A 50 -19.23 25.32 -34.70
CA PRO A 50 -18.27 25.32 -35.80
C PRO A 50 -17.48 24.01 -35.74
N ALA A 51 -17.15 23.45 -36.90
CA ALA A 51 -16.36 22.22 -36.98
C ALA A 51 -15.13 22.34 -36.07
N PRO A 52 -14.82 21.29 -35.27
CA PRO A 52 -13.69 21.35 -34.36
C PRO A 52 -12.41 21.67 -35.16
N PRO A 53 -11.50 22.51 -34.61
CA PRO A 53 -10.28 22.86 -35.32
C PRO A 53 -9.48 21.60 -35.62
N SER A 54 -8.86 21.54 -36.81
CA SER A 54 -8.10 20.36 -37.30
C SER A 54 -7.04 19.86 -36.31
N ASP A 55 -6.48 20.80 -35.54
CA ASP A 55 -5.36 20.55 -34.64
C ASP A 55 -5.79 20.15 -33.24
N LEU A 56 -7.11 20.08 -32.96
CA LEU A 56 -7.65 19.72 -31.65
C LEU A 56 -7.16 18.34 -31.22
N MET A 57 -7.23 17.36 -32.12
CA MET A 57 -6.79 16.00 -31.85
C MET A 57 -5.28 15.96 -31.59
N GLN A 58 -4.49 16.72 -32.35
CA GLN A 58 -3.04 16.79 -32.13
C GLN A 58 -2.70 17.39 -30.76
N GLY A 59 -3.38 18.48 -30.37
CA GLY A 59 -3.20 19.10 -29.06
C GLY A 59 -3.68 18.22 -27.89
N VAL A 60 -4.70 17.39 -28.09
CA VAL A 60 -5.14 16.39 -27.10
C VAL A 60 -4.08 15.31 -26.93
N TRP A 61 -3.60 14.71 -28.03
CA TRP A 61 -2.57 13.67 -27.99
C TRP A 61 -1.26 14.15 -27.37
N GLN A 62 -0.81 15.36 -27.72
CA GLN A 62 0.40 15.94 -27.15
C GLN A 62 0.31 16.10 -25.62
N ARG A 63 -0.87 16.48 -25.10
CA ARG A 63 -1.08 16.60 -23.66
C ARG A 63 -1.12 15.24 -22.96
N ILE A 64 -1.75 14.23 -23.59
CA ILE A 64 -1.75 12.86 -23.08
C ILE A 64 -0.31 12.34 -22.98
N ASP A 65 0.49 12.48 -24.04
CA ASP A 65 1.89 12.03 -24.05
C ASP A 65 2.73 12.69 -22.96
N GLN A 66 2.54 14.00 -22.74
CA GLN A 66 3.22 14.71 -21.65
C GLN A 66 2.87 14.13 -20.27
N THR A 67 1.60 13.80 -20.03
CA THR A 67 1.18 13.22 -18.74
C THR A 67 1.70 11.81 -18.53
N VAL A 68 1.69 10.97 -19.57
CA VAL A 68 2.23 9.60 -19.52
C VAL A 68 3.74 9.62 -19.30
N GLY A 69 4.46 10.53 -19.97
CA GLY A 69 5.90 10.70 -19.79
C GLY A 69 6.30 11.12 -18.38
N LEU A 70 5.52 11.99 -17.73
CA LEU A 70 5.76 12.41 -16.34
C LEU A 70 5.53 11.27 -15.35
N GLN A 71 4.44 10.50 -15.50
CA GLN A 71 4.16 9.35 -14.64
C GLN A 71 5.24 8.27 -14.73
N ALA A 72 5.70 7.96 -15.96
CA ALA A 72 6.76 6.98 -16.16
C ALA A 72 8.10 7.41 -15.53
N ARG A 73 8.43 8.70 -15.56
CA ARG A 73 9.63 9.24 -14.91
C ARG A 73 9.54 9.15 -13.38
N LEU A 74 8.39 9.49 -12.81
CA LEU A 74 8.16 9.40 -11.36
C LEU A 74 8.23 7.95 -10.88
N LEU A 75 7.58 7.01 -11.57
CA LEU A 75 7.65 5.57 -11.24
C LEU A 75 9.08 5.03 -11.31
N ARG A 76 9.87 5.48 -12.28
CA ARG A 76 11.28 5.07 -12.38
C ARG A 76 12.10 5.62 -11.21
N GLN A 77 11.90 6.89 -10.85
CA GLN A 77 12.59 7.51 -9.72
C GLN A 77 12.23 6.85 -8.38
N THR A 78 10.95 6.52 -8.15
CA THR A 78 10.53 5.84 -6.93
C THR A 78 11.06 4.41 -6.84
N MET A 79 11.09 3.66 -7.95
CA MET A 79 11.70 2.32 -7.96
C MET A 79 13.21 2.35 -7.68
N VAL A 80 13.94 3.30 -8.28
CA VAL A 80 15.38 3.46 -8.00
C VAL A 80 15.61 3.86 -6.54
N ALA A 81 14.81 4.78 -6.01
CA ALA A 81 14.89 5.18 -4.60
C ALA A 81 14.56 4.01 -3.66
N ALA A 82 13.53 3.22 -3.97
CA ALA A 82 13.15 2.05 -3.19
C ALA A 82 14.24 0.97 -3.18
N LEU A 83 14.86 0.68 -4.33
CA LEU A 83 15.99 -0.25 -4.43
C LEU A 83 17.20 0.24 -3.63
N ALA A 84 17.52 1.54 -3.71
CA ALA A 84 18.60 2.12 -2.93
C ALA A 84 18.34 2.03 -1.42
N ALA A 85 17.09 2.31 -0.98
CA ALA A 85 16.70 2.18 0.41
C ALA A 85 16.75 0.72 0.91
N LEU A 86 16.34 -0.24 0.08
CA LEU A 86 16.42 -1.67 0.39
C LEU A 86 17.88 -2.14 0.54
N LEU A 87 18.78 -1.69 -0.35
CA LEU A 87 20.20 -2.00 -0.27
C LEU A 87 20.87 -1.39 0.98
N LEU A 88 20.54 -0.13 1.29
CA LEU A 88 21.06 0.56 2.48
C LEU A 88 20.59 -0.11 3.78
N SER A 89 19.30 -0.46 3.87
CA SER A 89 18.74 -1.16 5.03
C SER A 89 19.29 -2.58 5.18
N GLY A 90 19.44 -3.32 4.07
CA GLY A 90 20.07 -4.64 4.08
C GLY A 90 21.54 -4.60 4.51
N GLY A 91 22.31 -3.61 4.03
CA GLY A 91 23.69 -3.39 4.43
C GLY A 91 23.85 -3.04 5.91
N LEU A 92 22.98 -2.18 6.43
CA LEU A 92 22.92 -1.84 7.86
C LEU A 92 22.59 -3.06 8.74
N LEU A 93 21.64 -3.88 8.31
CA LEU A 93 21.27 -5.10 9.03
C LEU A 93 22.44 -6.10 9.07
N ALA A 94 23.19 -6.25 7.98
CA ALA A 94 24.35 -7.13 7.93
C ALA A 94 25.50 -6.68 8.86
N LEU A 95 25.72 -5.36 8.98
CA LEU A 95 26.70 -4.81 9.93
C LEU A 95 26.27 -5.06 11.38
N PHE A 96 25.00 -4.84 11.71
CA PHE A 96 24.44 -5.12 13.03
C PHE A 96 24.57 -6.60 13.43
N TRP A 97 24.33 -7.52 12.50
CA TRP A 97 24.48 -8.95 12.76
C TRP A 97 25.94 -9.36 13.00
N LYS A 98 26.89 -8.76 12.26
CA LYS A 98 28.32 -9.07 12.43
C LYS A 98 28.78 -8.70 13.84
N ASP A 99 28.43 -7.52 14.31
CA ASP A 99 28.91 -7.04 15.60
C ASP A 99 28.21 -7.76 16.76
N LEU A 100 26.92 -8.06 16.64
CA LEU A 100 26.19 -8.85 17.65
C LEU A 100 26.72 -10.28 17.80
N VAL A 101 27.06 -10.95 16.69
CA VAL A 101 27.62 -12.31 16.74
C VAL A 101 29.04 -12.32 17.28
N VAL A 102 29.86 -11.32 16.96
CA VAL A 102 31.23 -11.21 17.46
C VAL A 102 31.24 -10.94 18.96
N ASP A 103 30.43 -10.00 19.44
CA ASP A 103 30.38 -9.66 20.87
C ASP A 103 29.84 -10.84 21.70
N THR A 104 28.79 -11.52 21.23
CA THR A 104 28.26 -12.70 21.93
C THR A 104 29.23 -13.89 21.92
N ALA A 105 30.01 -14.07 20.85
CA ALA A 105 31.02 -15.12 20.78
C ALA A 105 32.21 -14.84 21.70
N VAL A 106 32.64 -13.58 21.80
CA VAL A 106 33.72 -13.15 22.70
C VAL A 106 33.28 -13.31 24.16
N ASP A 107 32.07 -12.87 24.52
CA ASP A 107 31.54 -13.03 25.87
C ASP A 107 31.40 -14.50 26.28
N ALA A 108 30.95 -15.36 25.36
CA ALA A 108 30.87 -16.81 25.62
C ALA A 108 32.25 -17.44 25.83
N LEU A 109 33.27 -17.00 25.08
CA LEU A 109 34.65 -17.48 25.24
C LEU A 109 35.26 -17.01 26.56
N VAL A 110 35.03 -15.75 26.93
CA VAL A 110 35.48 -15.18 28.21
C VAL A 110 34.81 -15.93 29.37
N PHE A 111 33.49 -16.17 29.29
CA PHE A 111 32.76 -16.94 30.29
C PHE A 111 33.29 -18.38 30.40
N ALA A 112 33.54 -19.06 29.28
CA ALA A 112 34.11 -20.39 29.28
C ALA A 112 35.52 -20.44 29.90
N SER A 113 36.35 -19.43 29.62
CA SER A 113 37.70 -19.32 30.22
C SER A 113 37.65 -19.08 31.74
N GLN A 114 36.72 -18.25 32.20
CA GLN A 114 36.51 -17.99 33.63
C GLN A 114 35.92 -19.22 34.34
N ALA A 115 35.02 -19.95 33.69
CA ALA A 115 34.49 -21.20 34.21
C ALA A 115 35.58 -22.29 34.33
N MET A 116 36.48 -22.38 33.35
CA MET A 116 37.59 -23.34 33.39
C MET A 116 38.62 -23.00 34.48
N THR A 117 38.94 -21.72 34.67
CA THR A 117 39.84 -21.29 35.75
C THR A 117 39.21 -21.49 37.14
N ALA A 118 37.92 -21.17 37.29
CA ALA A 118 37.18 -21.43 38.52
C ALA A 118 37.06 -22.94 38.81
N ALA A 119 36.80 -23.76 37.80
CA ALA A 119 36.75 -25.22 37.93
C ALA A 119 38.12 -25.82 38.28
N GLY A 120 39.22 -25.28 37.71
CA GLY A 120 40.58 -25.69 38.05
C GLY A 120 40.97 -25.31 39.49
N ALA A 121 40.60 -24.10 39.93
CA ALA A 121 40.82 -23.65 41.31
C ALA A 121 40.01 -24.49 42.31
N LEU A 122 38.75 -24.81 41.98
CA LEU A 122 37.90 -25.67 42.79
C LEU A 122 38.39 -27.12 42.80
N GLY A 123 38.86 -27.65 41.67
CA GLY A 123 39.43 -28.98 41.54
C GLY A 123 40.71 -29.16 42.35
N ASN A 124 41.57 -28.14 42.39
CA ASN A 124 42.76 -28.14 43.23
C ASN A 124 42.42 -28.01 44.73
N ALA A 125 41.41 -27.21 45.08
CA ALA A 125 40.96 -27.06 46.47
C ALA A 125 40.21 -28.29 47.00
N LEU A 126 39.52 -29.02 46.11
CA LEU A 126 38.76 -30.22 46.45
C LEU A 126 39.57 -31.51 46.31
N GLY A 127 40.62 -31.56 45.48
CA GLY A 127 41.49 -32.72 45.31
C GLY A 127 42.14 -33.19 46.60
N ASP A 128 42.53 -32.24 47.47
CA ASP A 128 43.10 -32.53 48.79
C ASP A 128 42.05 -32.95 49.84
N ARG A 129 40.74 -32.72 49.58
CA ARG A 129 39.65 -33.01 50.54
C ARG A 129 38.69 -34.13 50.13
N LEU A 130 38.69 -34.55 48.86
CA LEU A 130 37.68 -35.47 48.31
C LEU A 130 38.18 -36.90 48.03
N ALA A 131 39.41 -37.24 48.40
CA ALA A 131 39.94 -38.61 48.27
C ALA A 131 39.12 -39.68 49.05
N GLY A 132 38.16 -39.30 49.88
CA GLY A 132 37.35 -40.22 50.69
C GLY A 132 35.84 -40.32 50.40
N LEU A 133 35.17 -39.35 49.78
CA LEU A 133 33.69 -39.24 49.91
C LEU A 133 32.89 -38.74 48.69
N ALA A 134 33.48 -38.51 47.51
CA ALA A 134 32.90 -37.57 46.54
C ALA A 134 32.23 -38.12 45.27
N ALA A 135 32.14 -39.43 45.07
CA ALA A 135 31.63 -39.97 43.81
C ALA A 135 30.14 -39.69 43.54
N PRO A 136 29.20 -39.84 44.50
CA PRO A 136 27.78 -39.73 44.17
C PRO A 136 27.27 -38.28 44.08
N MET A 137 27.90 -37.35 44.80
CA MET A 137 27.44 -35.96 44.86
C MET A 137 27.80 -35.16 43.59
N LEU A 138 28.98 -35.45 43.00
CA LEU A 138 29.40 -34.85 41.74
C LEU A 138 28.56 -35.34 40.55
N ALA A 139 28.11 -36.61 40.57
CA ALA A 139 27.21 -37.14 39.55
C ALA A 139 25.84 -36.43 39.57
N ALA A 140 25.30 -36.16 40.75
CA ALA A 140 24.03 -35.43 40.89
C ALA A 140 24.13 -33.98 40.39
N GLN A 141 25.26 -33.32 40.65
CA GLN A 141 25.46 -31.92 40.25
C GLN A 141 25.72 -31.78 38.74
N ALA A 142 26.43 -32.72 38.13
CA ALA A 142 26.57 -32.80 36.67
C ALA A 142 25.22 -33.04 35.98
N LEU A 143 24.38 -33.93 36.54
CA LEU A 143 23.04 -34.18 36.02
C LEU A 143 22.14 -32.93 36.08
N ALA A 144 22.21 -32.18 37.18
CA ALA A 144 21.45 -30.94 37.35
C ALA A 144 21.87 -29.86 36.34
N LEU A 145 23.18 -29.73 36.06
CA LEU A 145 23.69 -28.80 35.05
C LEU A 145 23.24 -29.19 33.64
N ILE A 146 23.30 -30.47 33.28
CA ILE A 146 22.83 -30.97 31.98
C ILE A 146 21.32 -30.73 31.81
N LEU A 147 20.51 -30.98 32.85
CA LEU A 147 19.07 -30.73 32.82
C LEU A 147 18.74 -29.23 32.70
N SER A 148 19.49 -28.36 33.36
CA SER A 148 19.32 -26.90 33.24
C SER A 148 19.65 -26.39 31.84
N ALA A 149 20.71 -26.91 31.22
CA ALA A 149 21.10 -26.57 29.86
C ALA A 149 20.05 -27.04 28.82
N LEU A 150 19.48 -28.24 29.01
CA LEU A 150 18.42 -28.76 28.13
C LEU A 150 17.11 -27.96 28.24
N MET A 151 16.74 -27.51 29.45
CA MET A 151 15.56 -26.66 29.65
C MET A 151 15.73 -25.28 29.01
N LEU A 152 16.93 -24.69 29.12
CA LEU A 152 17.23 -23.41 28.49
C LEU A 152 17.19 -23.49 26.96
N HIS A 153 17.72 -24.58 26.38
CA HIS A 153 17.63 -24.81 24.94
C HIS A 153 16.18 -24.99 24.46
N ARG A 154 15.31 -25.64 25.25
CA ARG A 154 13.88 -25.76 24.91
C ARG A 154 13.13 -24.44 24.99
N LEU A 155 13.45 -23.59 25.96
CA LEU A 155 12.86 -22.24 26.06
C LEU A 155 13.24 -21.36 24.85
N LEU A 156 14.50 -21.42 24.41
CA LEU A 156 14.98 -20.66 23.25
C LEU A 156 14.48 -21.21 21.90
N ALA A 157 14.25 -22.52 21.81
CA ALA A 157 13.65 -23.13 20.62
C ALA A 157 12.14 -22.90 20.53
N GLY A 158 11.44 -22.88 21.68
CA GLY A 158 9.99 -22.66 21.76
C GLY A 158 9.55 -21.22 21.45
N SER A 159 10.42 -20.23 21.65
CA SER A 159 10.13 -18.82 21.34
C SER A 159 10.16 -18.49 19.84
N ARG A 160 10.53 -19.44 18.95
CA ARG A 160 10.51 -19.26 17.49
C ARG A 160 9.23 -19.69 16.78
N VAL A 161 8.22 -20.20 17.49
CA VAL A 161 6.96 -20.71 16.89
C VAL A 161 5.79 -19.71 17.04
N ARG A 162 6.02 -18.52 17.57
CA ARG A 162 5.04 -17.42 17.59
C ARG A 162 5.65 -16.11 17.08
N SER A 163 5.88 -16.05 15.78
CA SER A 163 5.93 -14.80 15.01
C SER A 163 5.62 -15.12 13.56
#